data_AF-A0AAW1JJ59-F1
#
_entry.id   AF-A0AAW1JJ59-F1
#
_cell.length_a   1.000
_cell.length_b   1.000
_cell.length_c   1.000
_cell.angle_alpha   90.00
_cell.angle_beta   90.00
_cell.angle_gamma   90.00
#
_symmetry.space_group_name_H-M   'P 1'
#
loop_
_entity.id
_entity.type
_entity.pdbx_description
1 polymer ?
#
loop_
_entity_poly.entity_id
_entity_poly.type
_entity_poly.pdbx_seq_one_letter_code
_entity_poly.pdbx_strand_id
1 'polypeptide(L)'
;MKIDRRLKDEVFPRMRADKISLIAKKDSVICAFGARYLLTHREKHFISSTSRKMRELARILIEVKKLEPSINTLFESLQPKYYDLLVEATKCVAKYDTDKDMFLSPTFAMNISTSLKQCCDIAIHTIIKKEPTVEVATCEASLKTMINLLTSNWKFDISSRAGNDLNINRFNKVTIVPLASDIKLLKEYLITKSKEALNKLNHSPTDIDAYNVLMETIFCRIIILNRRRPGELQRMLVHTYENAEISKDSYEEFSEAISKTEKILLKRFKRVVIRGKRGRGVPVIFDTDTQEDIKELLKIRPNFFGVNNPYLFGKPNLTTTI
;
A
#
# COMPACT_ATOMS: atom_id res chain seq x y z
N MET A 1 2.21 26.52 11.98
CA MET A 1 1.31 25.87 11.00
C MET A 1 0.19 25.15 11.76
N LYS A 2 -1.07 25.33 11.37
CA LYS A 2 -2.18 24.55 11.94
C LYS A 2 -2.09 23.11 11.43
N ILE A 3 -2.04 22.14 12.34
CA ILE A 3 -2.02 20.71 11.97
C ILE A 3 -3.33 20.35 11.28
N ASP A 4 -3.23 19.66 10.14
CA ASP A 4 -4.37 19.19 9.34
C ASP A 4 -5.31 18.29 10.17
N ARG A 5 -6.62 18.51 10.04
CA ARG A 5 -7.64 17.77 10.81
C ARG A 5 -7.62 16.28 10.48
N ARG A 6 -7.52 15.94 9.20
CA ARG A 6 -7.54 14.55 8.74
C ARG A 6 -6.33 13.77 9.27
N LEU A 7 -5.16 14.40 9.37
CA LEU A 7 -4.01 13.78 10.04
C LEU A 7 -4.29 13.45 11.51
N LYS A 8 -4.88 14.39 12.25
CA LYS A 8 -5.21 14.20 13.67
C LYS A 8 -6.22 13.08 13.90
N ASP A 9 -7.22 13.00 13.03
CA ASP A 9 -8.36 12.11 13.24
C ASP A 9 -8.11 10.71 12.64
N GLU A 10 -7.45 10.61 11.49
CA GLU A 10 -7.28 9.34 10.76
C GLU A 10 -5.90 8.69 10.95
N VAL A 11 -4.82 9.49 10.99
CA VAL A 11 -3.44 8.96 10.96
C VAL A 11 -2.84 8.84 12.35
N PHE A 12 -2.93 9.88 13.18
CA PHE A 12 -2.30 9.92 14.51
C PHE A 12 -2.76 8.83 15.48
N PRO A 13 -4.04 8.43 15.52
CA PRO A 13 -4.51 7.36 16.40
C PRO A 13 -3.96 5.98 16.01
N ARG A 14 -3.58 5.79 14.73
CA ARG A 14 -3.01 4.53 14.22
C ARG A 14 -1.50 4.44 14.35
N MET A 15 -0.84 5.54 14.74
CA MET A 15 0.60 5.53 14.99
C MET A 15 0.91 4.79 16.29
N ARG A 16 2.00 4.02 16.30
CA ARG A 16 2.52 3.38 17.51
C ARG A 16 2.81 4.44 18.58
N ALA A 17 2.48 4.16 19.84
CA ALA A 17 2.83 5.03 20.96
C ALA A 17 4.33 4.91 21.28
N ASP A 18 5.17 5.61 20.52
CA ASP A 18 6.63 5.64 20.68
C ASP A 18 7.21 7.05 20.45
N LYS A 19 8.48 7.23 20.84
CA LYS A 19 9.23 8.49 20.67
C LYS A 19 9.24 8.96 19.20
N ILE A 20 9.30 8.03 18.25
CA ILE A 20 9.31 8.33 16.81
C ILE A 20 8.00 9.02 16.43
N SER A 21 6.87 8.48 16.85
CA SER A 21 5.56 9.03 16.53
C SER A 21 5.30 10.35 17.24
N LEU A 22 5.84 10.54 18.45
CA LEU A 22 5.78 11.85 19.14
C LEU A 22 6.53 12.93 18.33
N ILE A 23 7.73 12.62 17.85
CA ILE A 23 8.54 13.56 17.04
C ILE A 23 7.85 13.84 15.70
N ALA A 24 7.33 12.80 15.04
CA ALA A 24 6.58 12.94 13.79
C ALA A 24 5.35 13.86 13.93
N LYS A 25 4.65 13.80 15.06
CA LYS A 25 3.45 14.62 15.37
C LYS A 25 3.79 16.05 15.77
N LYS A 26 5.00 16.31 16.28
CA LYS A 26 5.44 17.64 16.75
C LYS A 26 6.08 18.47 15.64
N ASP A 27 6.82 17.84 14.73
CA ASP A 27 7.52 18.56 13.66
C ASP A 27 6.55 19.08 12.58
N SER A 28 6.64 20.39 12.29
CA SER A 28 5.71 21.05 11.38
C SER A 28 5.88 20.61 9.93
N VAL A 29 7.12 20.34 9.48
CA VAL A 29 7.40 19.93 8.09
C VAL A 29 6.96 18.48 7.90
N ILE A 30 7.21 17.60 8.86
CA ILE A 30 6.72 16.20 8.82
C ILE A 30 5.19 16.16 8.80
N CYS A 31 4.53 16.99 9.62
CA CYS A 31 3.07 17.09 9.59
C CYS A 31 2.57 17.62 8.23
N ALA A 32 3.19 18.67 7.68
CA ALA A 32 2.82 19.19 6.37
C ALA A 32 3.05 18.16 5.25
N PHE A 33 4.11 17.35 5.34
CA PHE A 33 4.36 16.20 4.46
C PHE A 33 3.23 15.18 4.52
N GLY A 34 2.82 14.77 5.73
CA GLY A 34 1.71 13.83 5.91
C GLY A 34 0.41 14.35 5.30
N ALA A 35 0.10 15.63 5.50
CA ALA A 35 -1.11 16.26 4.98
C ALA A 35 -1.10 16.29 3.45
N ARG A 36 0.02 16.73 2.84
CA ARG A 36 0.19 16.72 1.38
C ARG A 36 0.07 15.32 0.80
N TYR A 37 0.63 14.31 1.47
CA TYR A 37 0.55 12.93 1.01
C TYR A 37 -0.91 12.42 0.94
N LEU A 38 -1.74 12.76 1.93
CA LEU A 38 -3.17 12.39 1.97
C LEU A 38 -4.03 13.12 0.92
N LEU A 39 -3.63 14.31 0.48
CA LEU A 39 -4.31 15.03 -0.61
C LEU A 39 -4.17 14.29 -1.94
N THR A 40 -2.97 13.76 -2.21
CA THR A 40 -2.69 12.94 -3.40
C THR A 40 -3.26 11.53 -3.27
N HIS A 41 -3.26 10.96 -2.06
CA HIS A 41 -3.64 9.58 -1.79
C HIS A 41 -4.89 9.52 -0.90
N ARG A 42 -6.05 9.70 -1.51
CA ARG A 42 -7.32 9.89 -0.77
C ARG A 42 -7.88 8.62 -0.14
N GLU A 43 -7.52 7.44 -0.63
CA GLU A 43 -8.11 6.16 -0.22
C GLU A 43 -7.63 5.74 1.19
N LYS A 44 -8.53 5.18 2.01
CA LYS A 44 -8.28 4.84 3.43
C LYS A 44 -7.05 3.95 3.65
N HIS A 45 -6.68 3.10 2.70
CA HIS A 45 -5.52 2.22 2.86
C HIS A 45 -4.18 2.96 2.85
N PHE A 46 -4.12 4.20 2.35
CA PHE A 46 -2.92 5.02 2.40
C PHE A 46 -2.63 5.62 3.77
N ILE A 47 -3.59 5.61 4.71
CA ILE A 47 -3.40 6.10 6.09
C ILE A 47 -2.19 5.41 6.75
N SER A 48 -2.06 4.09 6.58
CA SER A 48 -0.91 3.32 7.11
C SER A 48 0.40 3.72 6.43
N SER A 49 0.37 3.89 5.11
CA SER A 49 1.53 4.36 4.33
C SER A 49 1.96 5.78 4.74
N THR A 50 1.03 6.69 4.99
CA THR A 50 1.29 8.04 5.50
C THR A 50 1.96 7.97 6.88
N SER A 51 1.40 7.19 7.79
CA SER A 51 1.98 6.94 9.13
C SER A 51 3.42 6.44 9.02
N ARG A 52 3.66 5.45 8.15
CA ARG A 52 5.00 4.88 7.92
C ARG A 52 5.99 5.95 7.43
N LYS A 53 5.62 6.73 6.41
CA LYS A 53 6.49 7.76 5.82
C LYS A 53 6.79 8.92 6.78
N MET A 54 5.80 9.36 7.55
CA MET A 54 6.03 10.36 8.61
C MET A 54 7.01 9.85 9.67
N ARG A 55 6.88 8.58 10.06
CA ARG A 55 7.80 7.94 11.02
C ARG A 55 9.20 7.71 10.43
N GLU A 56 9.32 7.44 9.12
CA GLU A 56 10.60 7.37 8.41
C GLU A 56 11.36 8.71 8.51
N LEU A 57 10.69 9.84 8.25
CA LEU A 57 11.28 11.18 8.41
C LEU A 57 11.66 11.48 9.87
N ALA A 58 10.82 11.09 10.82
CA ALA A 58 11.11 11.30 12.24
C ALA A 58 12.33 10.48 12.72
N ARG A 59 12.59 9.29 12.15
CA ARG A 59 13.81 8.53 12.45
C ARG A 59 15.06 9.28 11.99
N ILE A 60 15.03 9.88 10.80
CA ILE A 60 16.14 10.73 10.33
C ILE A 60 16.34 11.91 11.29
N LEU A 61 15.27 12.62 11.66
CA LEU A 61 15.39 13.76 12.58
C LEU A 61 15.94 13.35 13.95
N ILE A 62 15.56 12.18 14.47
CA ILE A 62 16.13 11.64 15.72
C ILE A 62 17.63 11.42 15.57
N GLU A 63 18.07 10.87 14.46
CA GLU A 63 19.48 10.54 14.25
C GLU A 63 20.32 11.79 14.00
N VAL A 64 19.82 12.73 13.19
CA VAL A 64 20.42 14.06 13.00
C VAL A 64 20.62 14.76 14.35
N LYS A 65 19.63 14.70 15.25
CA LYS A 65 19.74 15.28 16.60
C LYS A 65 20.82 14.65 17.49
N LYS A 66 21.14 13.39 17.27
CA LYS A 66 22.23 12.73 18.01
C LYS A 66 23.58 13.17 17.50
N LEU A 67 23.71 13.31 16.17
CA LEU A 67 24.95 13.73 15.52
C LEU A 67 25.21 15.23 15.69
N GLU A 68 24.17 16.05 15.67
CA GLU A 68 24.23 17.51 15.81
C GLU A 68 23.07 18.02 16.69
N PRO A 69 23.29 18.17 18.01
CA PRO A 69 22.23 18.56 18.96
C PRO A 69 21.63 19.95 18.74
N SER A 70 22.30 20.83 17.98
CA SER A 70 21.79 22.16 17.66
C SER A 70 20.53 22.13 16.79
N ILE A 71 20.34 21.06 16.01
CA ILE A 71 19.23 20.91 15.07
C ILE A 71 17.99 20.35 15.78
N ASN A 72 16.94 21.15 15.90
CA ASN A 72 15.72 20.78 16.62
C ASN A 72 14.54 20.42 15.73
N THR A 73 14.54 20.87 14.48
CA THR A 73 13.46 20.64 13.52
C THR A 73 13.98 19.99 12.25
N LEU A 74 13.11 19.28 11.53
CA LEU A 74 13.46 18.77 10.20
C LEU A 74 13.82 19.92 9.27
N PHE A 75 13.13 21.07 9.38
CA PHE A 75 13.41 22.25 8.58
C PHE A 75 14.87 22.72 8.69
N GLU A 76 15.41 22.82 9.90
CA GLU A 76 16.81 23.21 10.14
C GLU A 76 17.80 22.22 9.50
N SER A 77 17.48 20.92 9.50
CA SER A 77 18.33 19.90 8.87
C SER A 77 18.36 19.97 7.34
N LEU A 78 17.42 20.67 6.70
CA LEU A 78 17.32 20.78 5.23
C LEU A 78 18.22 21.87 4.63
N GLN A 79 19.18 22.40 5.40
CA GLN A 79 20.17 23.35 4.90
C GLN A 79 21.32 22.61 4.19
N PRO A 80 21.82 23.09 3.03
CA PRO A 80 22.87 22.41 2.27
C PRO A 80 24.12 22.03 3.08
N LYS A 81 24.50 22.85 4.07
CA LYS A 81 25.64 22.56 4.98
C LYS A 81 25.49 21.27 5.79
N TYR A 82 24.26 20.77 5.96
CA TYR A 82 23.96 19.54 6.69
C TYR A 82 23.70 18.35 5.74
N TYR A 83 24.08 18.46 4.46
CA TYR A 83 23.91 17.37 3.50
C TYR A 83 24.65 16.10 3.95
N ASP A 84 25.94 16.20 4.27
CA ASP A 84 26.74 15.05 4.71
C ASP A 84 26.22 14.46 6.01
N LEU A 85 25.71 15.31 6.90
CA LEU A 85 25.04 14.89 8.13
C LEU A 85 23.77 14.07 7.85
N LEU A 86 22.98 14.43 6.85
CA LEU A 86 21.80 13.65 6.42
C LEU A 86 22.18 12.31 5.78
N VAL A 87 23.29 12.28 5.02
CA VAL A 87 23.85 11.04 4.47
C VAL A 87 24.25 10.11 5.61
N GLU A 88 24.97 10.60 6.61
CA GLU A 88 25.41 9.81 7.75
C GLU A 88 24.23 9.34 8.61
N ALA A 89 23.30 10.23 8.94
CA ALA A 89 22.07 9.88 9.63
C ALA A 89 21.27 8.79 8.88
N THR A 90 21.26 8.86 7.54
CA THR A 90 20.62 7.82 6.72
C THR A 90 21.35 6.49 6.83
N LYS A 91 22.69 6.46 6.81
CA LYS A 91 23.46 5.24 7.00
C LYS A 91 23.18 4.59 8.35
N CYS A 92 23.17 5.37 9.42
CA CYS A 92 22.83 4.88 10.75
C CYS A 92 21.40 4.28 10.81
N VAL A 93 20.39 4.99 10.29
CA VAL A 93 19.00 4.49 10.30
C VAL A 93 18.82 3.27 9.38
N ALA A 94 19.51 3.23 8.25
CA ALA A 94 19.53 2.10 7.34
C ALA A 94 20.36 0.91 7.83
N LYS A 95 21.06 1.08 8.97
CA LYS A 95 21.98 0.11 9.58
C LYS A 95 23.03 -0.34 8.55
N TYR A 96 23.76 0.64 8.05
CA TYR A 96 24.92 0.40 7.21
C TYR A 96 26.04 -0.28 8.02
N ASP A 97 26.54 -1.39 7.51
CA ASP A 97 27.68 -2.14 8.03
C ASP A 97 28.93 -1.66 7.30
N THR A 98 29.83 -0.99 8.02
CA THR A 98 31.07 -0.43 7.48
C THR A 98 32.07 -1.51 7.07
N ASP A 99 32.04 -2.68 7.73
CA ASP A 99 32.99 -3.75 7.48
C ASP A 99 32.61 -4.53 6.22
N LYS A 100 31.30 -4.71 6.00
CA LYS A 100 30.77 -5.43 4.84
C LYS A 100 30.41 -4.52 3.67
N ASP A 101 30.42 -3.20 3.87
CA ASP A 101 29.94 -2.21 2.89
C ASP A 101 28.50 -2.50 2.41
N MET A 102 27.60 -2.84 3.35
CA MET A 102 26.23 -3.23 3.03
C MET A 102 25.19 -2.58 3.95
N PHE A 103 24.03 -2.26 3.41
CA PHE A 103 22.86 -1.83 4.19
C PHE A 103 22.00 -3.03 4.60
N LEU A 104 21.58 -3.08 5.87
CA LEU A 104 20.52 -4.01 6.28
C LEU A 104 19.14 -3.57 5.80
N SER A 105 18.92 -2.25 5.63
CA SER A 105 17.67 -1.67 5.14
C SER A 105 17.87 -0.83 3.87
N PRO A 106 18.31 -1.42 2.75
CA PRO A 106 18.69 -0.70 1.54
C PRO A 106 17.49 0.01 0.89
N THR A 107 16.29 -0.57 0.96
CA THR A 107 15.06 0.07 0.45
C THR A 107 14.74 1.38 1.17
N PHE A 108 15.04 1.49 2.46
CA PHE A 108 14.85 2.75 3.21
C PHE A 108 15.86 3.79 2.72
N ALA A 109 17.14 3.43 2.69
CA ALA A 109 18.24 4.32 2.27
C ALA A 109 18.01 4.90 0.87
N MET A 110 17.54 4.07 -0.06
CA MET A 110 17.25 4.49 -1.44
C MET A 110 16.05 5.45 -1.53
N ASN A 111 15.01 5.25 -0.70
CA ASN A 111 13.73 5.96 -0.86
C ASN A 111 13.60 7.23 -0.01
N ILE A 112 14.39 7.38 1.06
CA ILE A 112 14.24 8.50 2.00
C ILE A 112 14.53 9.86 1.35
N SER A 113 15.46 9.93 0.39
CA SER A 113 15.77 11.16 -0.36
C SER A 113 14.56 11.73 -1.09
N THR A 114 13.69 10.88 -1.65
CA THR A 114 12.43 11.33 -2.27
C THR A 114 11.54 12.04 -1.26
N SER A 115 11.48 11.54 -0.02
CA SER A 115 10.67 12.16 1.03
C SER A 115 11.30 13.46 1.54
N LEU A 116 12.64 13.52 1.65
CA LEU A 116 13.36 14.73 2.01
C LEU A 116 13.18 15.84 0.97
N LYS A 117 13.28 15.53 -0.33
CA LYS A 117 13.01 16.48 -1.42
C LYS A 117 11.60 17.05 -1.35
N GLN A 118 10.61 16.19 -1.11
CA GLN A 118 9.23 16.64 -0.89
C GLN A 118 9.08 17.54 0.34
N CYS A 119 9.86 17.32 1.40
CA CYS A 119 9.91 18.22 2.55
C CYS A 119 10.51 19.59 2.20
N CYS A 120 11.57 19.63 1.39
CA CYS A 120 12.11 20.88 0.86
C CYS A 120 11.07 21.63 0.01
N ASP A 121 10.36 20.95 -0.90
CA ASP A 121 9.30 21.58 -1.70
C ASP A 121 8.17 22.17 -0.83
N ILE A 122 7.78 21.47 0.23
CA ILE A 122 6.76 21.92 1.18
C ILE A 122 7.26 23.15 1.95
N ALA A 123 8.51 23.13 2.38
CA ALA A 123 9.15 24.24 3.05
C ALA A 123 9.19 25.49 2.14
N ILE A 124 9.63 25.33 0.88
CA ILE A 124 9.61 26.39 -0.14
C ILE A 124 8.18 26.96 -0.29
N HIS A 125 7.19 26.11 -0.53
CA HIS A 125 5.78 26.54 -0.68
C HIS A 125 5.20 27.26 0.54
N THR A 126 5.77 27.05 1.72
CA THR A 126 5.36 27.75 2.94
C THR A 126 6.00 29.13 3.02
N ILE A 127 7.27 29.24 2.63
CA ILE A 127 8.05 30.46 2.71
C ILE A 127 7.59 31.47 1.65
N ILE A 128 7.37 31.04 0.41
CA ILE A 128 6.92 31.92 -0.70
C ILE A 128 5.52 32.50 -0.50
N LYS A 129 4.72 31.94 0.42
CA LYS A 129 3.39 32.46 0.77
C LYS A 129 3.44 33.61 1.76
N LYS A 130 4.61 33.87 2.36
CA LYS A 130 4.85 35.03 3.21
C LYS A 130 5.23 36.22 2.34
N GLU A 131 5.25 37.41 2.94
CA GLU A 131 5.73 38.61 2.25
C GLU A 131 7.17 38.42 1.75
N PRO A 132 7.47 38.88 0.52
CA PRO A 132 8.79 38.71 -0.07
C PRO A 132 9.82 39.55 0.68
N THR A 133 10.79 38.88 1.31
CA THR A 133 11.96 39.50 1.94
C THR A 133 13.24 38.87 1.41
N VAL A 134 14.38 39.55 1.62
CA VAL A 134 15.70 39.01 1.25
C VAL A 134 15.95 37.66 1.94
N GLU A 135 15.60 37.55 3.22
CA GLU A 135 15.73 36.30 3.99
C GLU A 135 14.90 35.15 3.40
N VAL A 136 13.67 35.45 2.96
CA VAL A 136 12.78 34.50 2.29
C VAL A 136 13.42 33.97 1.00
N ALA A 137 13.99 34.87 0.18
CA ALA A 137 14.67 34.51 -1.06
C ALA A 137 15.94 33.67 -0.82
N THR A 138 16.75 34.04 0.18
CA THR A 138 17.95 33.27 0.56
C THR A 138 17.59 31.87 1.07
N CYS A 139 16.53 31.76 1.88
CA CYS A 139 16.05 30.48 2.39
C CYS A 139 15.51 29.58 1.27
N GLU A 140 14.75 30.16 0.33
CA GLU A 140 14.29 29.45 -0.86
C GLU A 140 15.45 28.91 -1.71
N ALA A 141 16.44 29.76 -2.00
CA ALA A 141 17.63 29.37 -2.76
C ALA A 141 18.39 28.23 -2.06
N SER A 142 18.55 28.31 -0.74
CA SER A 142 19.17 27.28 0.09
C SER A 142 18.44 25.92 -0.02
N LEU A 143 17.11 25.91 0.08
CA LEU A 143 16.31 24.69 -0.06
C LEU A 143 16.37 24.11 -1.48
N LYS A 144 16.38 24.96 -2.52
CA LYS A 144 16.58 24.52 -3.92
C LYS A 144 17.95 23.88 -4.11
N THR A 145 18.99 24.46 -3.53
CA THR A 145 20.34 23.86 -3.53
C THR A 145 20.34 22.50 -2.83
N MET A 146 19.66 22.36 -1.69
CA MET A 146 19.51 21.06 -1.01
C MET A 146 18.81 20.02 -1.89
N ILE A 147 17.74 20.40 -2.62
CA ILE A 147 17.06 19.49 -3.56
C ILE A 147 18.02 19.03 -4.67
N ASN A 148 18.86 19.93 -5.18
CA ASN A 148 19.86 19.60 -6.18
C ASN A 148 20.90 18.61 -5.63
N LEU A 149 21.44 18.85 -4.43
CA LEU A 149 22.36 17.91 -3.76
C LEU A 149 21.72 16.52 -3.55
N LEU A 150 20.48 16.46 -3.06
CA LEU A 150 19.71 15.22 -2.90
C LEU A 150 19.41 14.51 -4.24
N THR A 151 19.48 15.22 -5.36
CA THR A 151 19.22 14.64 -6.69
C THR A 151 20.50 14.18 -7.37
N SER A 152 21.55 14.98 -7.31
CA SER A 152 22.81 14.73 -8.00
C SER A 152 23.73 13.79 -7.22
N ASN A 153 23.91 14.03 -5.92
CA ASN A 153 24.94 13.36 -5.13
C ASN A 153 24.45 12.08 -4.44
N TRP A 154 23.15 12.03 -4.09
CA TRP A 154 22.59 10.91 -3.33
C TRP A 154 22.76 9.54 -4.02
N LYS A 155 22.85 9.54 -5.36
CA LYS A 155 23.16 8.34 -6.14
C LYS A 155 24.50 7.72 -5.71
N PHE A 156 25.53 8.55 -5.58
CA PHE A 156 26.89 8.13 -5.29
C PHE A 156 27.07 7.81 -3.82
N ASP A 157 26.46 8.60 -2.94
CA ASP A 157 26.63 8.44 -1.49
C ASP A 157 25.83 7.29 -0.90
N ILE A 158 24.65 6.98 -1.47
CA ILE A 158 23.71 6.01 -0.90
C ILE A 158 23.12 5.07 -1.96
N SER A 159 22.39 5.59 -2.95
CA SER A 159 21.47 4.75 -3.74
C SER A 159 22.14 3.69 -4.61
N SER A 160 23.35 3.93 -5.11
CA SER A 160 24.09 2.94 -5.91
C SER A 160 24.39 1.69 -5.09
N ARG A 161 24.96 1.87 -3.89
CA ARG A 161 25.28 0.79 -2.94
C ARG A 161 24.00 0.08 -2.48
N ALA A 162 23.00 0.84 -2.02
CA ALA A 162 21.72 0.27 -1.61
C ALA A 162 21.01 -0.50 -2.75
N GLY A 163 21.14 -0.04 -4.00
CA GLY A 163 20.62 -0.74 -5.17
C GLY A 163 21.33 -2.06 -5.43
N ASN A 164 22.66 -2.09 -5.28
CA ASN A 164 23.45 -3.32 -5.40
C ASN A 164 23.08 -4.33 -4.32
N ASP A 165 22.93 -3.89 -3.06
CA ASP A 165 22.50 -4.77 -1.96
C ASP A 165 21.14 -5.41 -2.25
N LEU A 166 20.20 -4.65 -2.81
CA LEU A 166 18.89 -5.19 -3.20
C LEU A 166 19.00 -6.25 -4.30
N ASN A 167 19.94 -6.07 -5.24
CA ASN A 167 20.18 -7.04 -6.29
C ASN A 167 20.86 -8.30 -5.76
N ILE A 168 21.90 -8.16 -4.92
CA ILE A 168 22.60 -9.29 -4.27
C ILE A 168 21.62 -10.12 -3.44
N ASN A 169 20.79 -9.45 -2.62
CA ASN A 169 19.73 -10.10 -1.85
C ASN A 169 18.69 -10.82 -2.71
N ARG A 170 18.58 -10.46 -4.00
CA ARG A 170 17.70 -11.11 -4.97
C ARG A 170 18.35 -12.29 -5.67
N PHE A 171 19.67 -12.30 -5.87
CA PHE A 171 20.37 -13.34 -6.66
C PHE A 171 20.12 -14.75 -6.12
N ASN A 172 20.25 -14.93 -4.80
CA ASN A 172 20.03 -16.22 -4.16
C ASN A 172 18.57 -16.44 -3.72
N LYS A 173 17.67 -15.51 -4.04
CA LYS A 173 16.26 -15.68 -3.73
C LYS A 173 15.65 -16.69 -4.70
N VAL A 174 15.62 -17.95 -4.28
CA VAL A 174 14.92 -19.02 -5.00
C VAL A 174 13.47 -18.59 -5.22
N THR A 175 13.10 -18.43 -6.49
CA THR A 175 11.71 -18.17 -6.86
C THR A 175 10.98 -19.51 -6.86
N ILE A 176 10.36 -19.84 -5.75
CA ILE A 176 9.49 -21.01 -5.65
C ILE A 176 8.22 -20.70 -6.44
N VAL A 177 8.07 -21.31 -7.61
CA VAL A 177 6.85 -21.27 -8.40
C VAL A 177 6.04 -22.52 -8.05
N PRO A 178 4.77 -22.38 -7.63
CA PRO A 178 3.96 -23.54 -7.30
C PRO A 178 3.73 -24.40 -8.55
N LEU A 179 3.81 -25.72 -8.39
CA LEU A 179 3.52 -26.66 -9.46
C LEU A 179 2.03 -26.69 -9.76
N ALA A 180 1.65 -27.16 -10.95
CA ALA A 180 0.24 -27.34 -11.29
C ALA A 180 -0.46 -28.33 -10.32
N SER A 181 0.26 -29.34 -9.82
CA SER A 181 -0.20 -30.26 -8.78
C SER A 181 -0.53 -29.54 -7.47
N ASP A 182 0.31 -28.59 -7.06
CA ASP A 182 0.12 -27.84 -5.81
C ASP A 182 -1.09 -26.91 -5.90
N ILE A 183 -1.25 -26.26 -7.05
CA ILE A 183 -2.43 -25.43 -7.34
C ILE A 183 -3.71 -26.28 -7.33
N LYS A 184 -3.65 -27.48 -7.91
CA LYS A 184 -4.78 -28.43 -7.90
C LYS A 184 -5.13 -28.86 -6.47
N LEU A 185 -4.13 -29.28 -5.68
CA LEU A 185 -4.32 -29.68 -4.28
C LEU A 185 -4.94 -28.55 -3.45
N LEU A 186 -4.42 -27.32 -3.60
CA LEU A 186 -4.98 -26.15 -2.92
C LEU A 186 -6.43 -25.89 -3.36
N LYS A 187 -6.73 -25.97 -4.67
CA LYS A 187 -8.10 -25.79 -5.17
C LYS A 187 -9.06 -26.82 -4.59
N GLU A 188 -8.67 -28.09 -4.53
CA GLU A 188 -9.48 -29.18 -3.98
C GLU A 188 -9.74 -28.99 -2.48
N TYR A 189 -8.71 -28.59 -1.73
CA TYR A 189 -8.84 -28.23 -0.32
C TYR A 189 -9.83 -27.07 -0.12
N LEU A 190 -9.71 -25.99 -0.89
CA LEU A 190 -10.60 -24.82 -0.79
C LEU A 190 -12.06 -25.18 -1.14
N ILE A 191 -12.28 -26.03 -2.14
CA ILE A 191 -13.63 -26.52 -2.49
C ILE A 191 -14.21 -27.34 -1.34
N THR A 192 -13.42 -28.22 -0.73
CA THR A 192 -13.86 -29.06 0.40
C THR A 192 -14.24 -28.18 1.58
N LYS A 193 -13.41 -27.18 1.92
CA LYS A 193 -13.69 -26.22 3.00
C LYS A 193 -14.91 -25.34 2.73
N SER A 194 -15.11 -24.90 1.49
CA SER A 194 -16.32 -24.17 1.08
C SER A 194 -17.58 -25.00 1.35
N LYS A 195 -17.59 -26.27 0.95
CA LYS A 195 -18.73 -27.18 1.18
C LYS A 195 -18.99 -27.44 2.66
N GLU A 196 -17.94 -27.67 3.46
CA GLU A 196 -18.06 -27.82 4.92
C GLU A 196 -18.66 -26.58 5.57
N ALA A 197 -18.18 -25.39 5.18
CA ALA A 197 -18.68 -24.12 5.69
C ALA A 197 -20.15 -23.87 5.30
N LEU A 198 -20.52 -24.14 4.06
CA LEU A 198 -21.90 -24.02 3.60
C LEU A 198 -22.83 -24.99 4.34
N ASN A 199 -22.40 -26.24 4.54
CA ASN A 199 -23.15 -27.21 5.34
C ASN A 199 -23.35 -26.72 6.78
N LYS A 200 -22.33 -26.13 7.41
CA LYS A 200 -22.49 -25.54 8.74
C LYS A 200 -23.48 -24.37 8.74
N LEU A 201 -23.39 -23.47 7.78
CA LEU A 201 -24.29 -22.32 7.65
C LEU A 201 -25.75 -22.73 7.40
N ASN A 202 -25.98 -23.86 6.72
CA ASN A 202 -27.34 -24.40 6.54
C ASN A 202 -27.98 -24.85 7.87
N HIS A 203 -27.18 -25.30 8.83
CA HIS A 203 -27.66 -25.70 10.16
C HIS A 203 -27.61 -24.54 11.18
N SER A 204 -26.67 -23.61 11.00
CA SER A 204 -26.43 -22.46 11.87
C SER A 204 -26.19 -21.19 11.02
N PRO A 205 -27.26 -20.50 10.59
CA PRO A 205 -27.19 -19.40 9.61
C PRO A 205 -26.60 -18.09 10.17
N THR A 206 -26.19 -18.08 11.44
CA THR A 206 -25.54 -16.98 12.14
C THR A 206 -24.10 -17.31 12.58
N ASP A 207 -23.55 -18.45 12.14
CA ASP A 207 -22.16 -18.84 12.43
C ASP A 207 -21.15 -17.95 11.67
N ILE A 208 -20.50 -17.05 12.41
CA ILE A 208 -19.55 -16.07 11.88
C ILE A 208 -18.31 -16.75 11.31
N ASP A 209 -17.82 -17.80 11.95
CA ASP A 209 -16.60 -18.50 11.54
C ASP A 209 -16.85 -19.26 10.23
N ALA A 210 -17.99 -19.95 10.14
CA ALA A 210 -18.39 -20.61 8.90
C ALA A 210 -18.58 -19.61 7.75
N TYR A 211 -19.18 -18.44 8.00
CA TYR A 211 -19.29 -17.38 6.99
C TYR A 211 -17.91 -16.88 6.53
N ASN A 212 -16.99 -16.64 7.47
CA ASN A 212 -15.62 -16.21 7.15
C ASN A 212 -14.90 -17.26 6.30
N VAL A 213 -14.98 -18.55 6.66
CA VAL A 213 -14.37 -19.63 5.89
C VAL A 213 -14.94 -19.71 4.48
N LEU A 214 -16.27 -19.60 4.31
CA LEU A 214 -16.90 -19.57 2.98
C LEU A 214 -16.39 -18.37 2.17
N MET A 215 -16.39 -17.18 2.75
CA MET A 215 -15.91 -15.97 2.09
C MET A 215 -14.43 -16.08 1.68
N GLU A 216 -13.55 -16.54 2.58
CA GLU A 216 -12.11 -16.68 2.36
C GLU A 216 -11.82 -17.72 1.27
N THR A 217 -12.53 -18.85 1.27
CA THR A 217 -12.36 -19.89 0.25
C THR A 217 -12.76 -19.40 -1.14
N ILE A 218 -13.89 -18.68 -1.26
CA ILE A 218 -14.29 -18.02 -2.52
C ILE A 218 -13.21 -17.04 -2.98
N PHE A 219 -12.76 -16.15 -2.07
CA PHE A 219 -11.75 -15.14 -2.36
C PHE A 219 -10.44 -15.75 -2.89
N CYS A 220 -9.93 -16.78 -2.22
CA CYS A 220 -8.72 -17.49 -2.62
C CYS A 220 -8.86 -18.16 -3.99
N ARG A 221 -10.00 -18.83 -4.25
CA ARG A 221 -10.26 -19.49 -5.54
C ARG A 221 -10.27 -18.50 -6.71
N ILE A 222 -10.87 -17.33 -6.52
CA ILE A 222 -10.87 -16.26 -7.55
C ILE A 222 -9.46 -15.71 -7.78
N ILE A 223 -8.66 -15.52 -6.72
CA ILE A 223 -7.25 -15.09 -6.85
C ILE A 223 -6.44 -16.10 -7.65
N ILE A 224 -6.58 -17.40 -7.35
CA ILE A 224 -5.88 -18.48 -8.04
C ILE A 224 -6.25 -18.47 -9.53
N LEU A 225 -7.54 -18.38 -9.86
CA LEU A 225 -8.03 -18.37 -11.24
C LEU A 225 -7.51 -17.15 -12.03
N ASN A 226 -7.57 -15.96 -11.43
CA ASN A 226 -7.22 -14.71 -12.12
C ASN A 226 -5.73 -14.36 -12.04
N ARG A 227 -4.96 -15.03 -11.18
CA ARG A 227 -3.55 -14.72 -10.85
C ARG A 227 -3.32 -13.22 -10.56
N ARG A 228 -4.27 -12.60 -9.85
CA ARG A 228 -4.27 -11.17 -9.53
C ARG A 228 -3.78 -10.90 -8.11
N ARG A 229 -3.38 -9.65 -7.87
CA ARG A 229 -3.03 -9.20 -6.51
C ARG A 229 -4.31 -9.13 -5.67
N PRO A 230 -4.28 -9.57 -4.39
CA PRO A 230 -5.46 -9.61 -3.52
C PRO A 230 -6.10 -8.23 -3.34
N GLY A 231 -5.28 -7.17 -3.34
CA GLY A 231 -5.75 -5.81 -3.14
C GLY A 231 -6.83 -5.36 -4.12
N GLU A 232 -6.76 -5.76 -5.38
CA GLU A 232 -7.78 -5.36 -6.37
C GLU A 232 -9.12 -6.02 -6.06
N LEU A 233 -9.12 -7.33 -5.80
CA LEU A 233 -10.31 -8.12 -5.52
C LEU A 233 -10.97 -7.78 -4.18
N GLN A 234 -10.18 -7.54 -3.12
CA GLN A 234 -10.72 -7.32 -1.77
C GLN A 234 -11.62 -6.07 -1.71
N ARG A 235 -11.40 -5.11 -2.62
CA ARG A 235 -12.16 -3.85 -2.70
C ARG A 235 -13.37 -3.93 -3.63
N MET A 236 -13.69 -5.09 -4.20
CA MET A 236 -14.86 -5.28 -5.03
C MET A 236 -16.13 -5.01 -4.23
N LEU A 237 -17.05 -4.23 -4.81
CA LEU A 237 -18.31 -3.89 -4.18
C LEU A 237 -19.39 -4.89 -4.60
N VAL A 238 -20.36 -5.17 -3.71
CA VAL A 238 -21.48 -6.08 -3.99
C VAL A 238 -22.23 -5.65 -5.25
N HIS A 239 -22.61 -4.37 -5.35
CA HIS A 239 -23.30 -3.84 -6.51
C HIS A 239 -22.49 -4.00 -7.82
N THR A 240 -21.16 -3.95 -7.76
CA THR A 240 -20.30 -4.11 -8.95
C THR A 240 -20.37 -5.55 -9.46
N TYR A 241 -20.47 -6.52 -8.55
CA TYR A 241 -20.68 -7.92 -8.92
C TYR A 241 -22.10 -8.16 -9.44
N GLU A 242 -23.13 -7.65 -8.75
CA GLU A 242 -24.54 -7.87 -9.12
C GLU A 242 -24.89 -7.25 -10.48
N ASN A 243 -24.47 -6.01 -10.73
CA ASN A 243 -24.77 -5.28 -11.97
C ASN A 243 -23.95 -5.75 -13.18
N ALA A 244 -22.95 -6.61 -12.98
CA ALA A 244 -22.17 -7.14 -14.09
C ALA A 244 -23.03 -8.16 -14.86
N GLU A 245 -23.43 -7.79 -16.07
CA GLU A 245 -24.12 -8.69 -16.99
C GLU A 245 -23.20 -9.84 -17.41
N ILE A 246 -23.80 -11.02 -17.59
CA ILE A 246 -23.14 -12.15 -18.27
C ILE A 246 -23.15 -11.82 -19.76
N SER A 247 -22.25 -10.94 -20.17
CA SER A 247 -22.12 -10.58 -21.58
C SER A 247 -21.49 -11.75 -22.34
N LYS A 248 -22.26 -12.33 -23.27
CA LYS A 248 -21.83 -13.43 -24.13
C LYS A 248 -20.80 -12.99 -25.17
N ASP A 249 -20.73 -11.70 -25.47
CA ASP A 249 -19.98 -11.14 -26.60
C ASP A 249 -18.80 -10.24 -26.16
N SER A 250 -18.53 -10.12 -24.85
CA SER A 250 -17.53 -9.17 -24.30
C SER A 250 -16.05 -9.53 -24.52
N TYR A 251 -15.74 -10.46 -25.43
CA TYR A 251 -14.39 -10.96 -25.68
C TYR A 251 -13.94 -10.86 -27.14
N GLU A 252 -14.67 -10.14 -28.00
CA GLU A 252 -14.35 -10.00 -29.43
C GLU A 252 -12.89 -9.55 -29.67
N GLU A 253 -12.40 -8.58 -28.89
CA GLU A 253 -11.03 -8.05 -28.97
C GLU A 253 -9.93 -9.09 -28.71
N PHE A 254 -10.22 -10.20 -28.03
CA PHE A 254 -9.27 -11.26 -27.70
C PHE A 254 -9.62 -12.59 -28.35
N SER A 255 -10.61 -12.59 -29.26
CA SER A 255 -11.16 -13.82 -29.83
C SER A 255 -10.10 -14.62 -30.62
N GLU A 256 -9.07 -13.98 -31.15
CA GLU A 256 -7.96 -14.63 -31.86
C GLU A 256 -6.91 -15.23 -30.91
N ALA A 257 -6.79 -14.70 -29.69
CA ALA A 257 -5.80 -15.13 -28.70
C ALA A 257 -6.30 -16.29 -27.80
N ILE A 258 -7.58 -16.65 -27.90
CA ILE A 258 -8.26 -17.59 -27.02
C ILE A 258 -8.64 -18.85 -27.82
N SER A 259 -8.28 -20.02 -27.30
CA SER A 259 -8.61 -21.31 -27.92
C SER A 259 -10.12 -21.57 -27.98
N LYS A 260 -10.54 -22.47 -28.88
CA LYS A 260 -11.96 -22.87 -29.00
C LYS A 260 -12.53 -23.36 -27.66
N THR A 261 -11.75 -24.11 -26.89
CA THR A 261 -12.14 -24.63 -25.57
C THR A 261 -12.30 -23.51 -24.55
N GLU A 262 -11.37 -22.56 -24.51
CA GLU A 262 -11.46 -21.40 -23.60
C GLU A 262 -12.66 -20.51 -23.95
N LYS A 263 -12.98 -20.32 -25.24
CA LYS A 263 -14.20 -19.61 -25.65
C LYS A 263 -15.47 -20.24 -25.08
N ILE A 264 -15.54 -21.58 -25.06
CA ILE A 264 -16.67 -22.32 -24.48
C ILE A 264 -16.71 -22.12 -22.95
N LEU A 265 -15.56 -22.17 -22.28
CA LEU A 265 -15.47 -21.95 -20.83
C LEU A 265 -15.88 -20.52 -20.44
N LEU A 266 -15.40 -19.52 -21.17
CA LEU A 266 -15.68 -18.11 -20.89
C LEU A 266 -17.17 -17.76 -21.02
N LYS A 267 -17.95 -18.49 -21.85
CA LYS A 267 -19.42 -18.34 -21.91
C LYS A 267 -20.12 -18.70 -20.60
N ARG A 268 -19.51 -19.55 -19.77
CA ARG A 268 -20.04 -19.97 -18.47
C ARG A 268 -19.50 -19.13 -17.31
N PHE A 269 -18.45 -18.35 -17.55
CA PHE A 269 -17.80 -17.56 -16.52
C PHE A 269 -18.36 -16.15 -16.49
N LYS A 270 -18.65 -15.66 -15.29
CA LYS A 270 -19.05 -14.26 -15.09
C LYS A 270 -17.82 -13.38 -15.14
N ARG A 271 -17.89 -12.26 -15.87
CA ARG A 271 -16.83 -11.26 -15.99
C ARG A 271 -17.26 -9.96 -15.32
N VAL A 272 -16.45 -9.49 -14.38
CA VAL A 272 -16.66 -8.22 -13.66
C VAL A 272 -15.45 -7.33 -13.90
N VAL A 273 -15.66 -6.10 -14.37
CA VAL A 273 -14.57 -5.12 -14.50
C VAL A 273 -14.48 -4.31 -13.22
N ILE A 274 -13.34 -4.41 -12.54
CA ILE A 274 -13.04 -3.64 -11.32
C ILE A 274 -11.99 -2.58 -11.57
N ARG A 275 -11.91 -1.60 -10.67
CA ARG A 275 -10.90 -0.55 -10.74
C ARG A 275 -9.51 -1.06 -10.32
N GLY A 276 -8.60 -1.11 -11.28
CA GLY A 276 -7.18 -1.34 -11.08
C GLY A 276 -6.37 -0.06 -10.83
N LYS A 277 -5.04 -0.18 -10.87
CA LYS A 277 -4.12 0.95 -10.66
C LYS A 277 -4.36 2.07 -11.69
N ARG A 278 -4.25 3.32 -11.22
CA ARG A 278 -4.41 4.55 -12.04
C ARG A 278 -5.76 4.63 -12.76
N GLY A 279 -6.81 4.03 -12.22
CA GLY A 279 -8.16 4.11 -12.78
C GLY A 279 -8.43 3.19 -13.97
N ARG A 280 -7.49 2.32 -14.34
CA ARG A 280 -7.71 1.34 -15.42
C ARG A 280 -8.72 0.27 -14.98
N GLY A 281 -9.67 -0.08 -15.85
CA GLY A 281 -10.52 -1.24 -15.66
C GLY A 281 -9.71 -2.53 -15.77
N VAL A 282 -9.98 -3.47 -14.86
CA VAL A 282 -9.34 -4.79 -14.83
C VAL A 282 -10.44 -5.85 -14.79
N PRO A 283 -10.52 -6.75 -15.78
CA PRO A 283 -11.48 -7.83 -15.75
C PRO A 283 -11.08 -8.89 -14.71
N VAL A 284 -12.07 -9.35 -13.95
CA VAL A 284 -12.02 -10.50 -13.05
C VAL A 284 -13.07 -11.50 -13.51
N ILE A 285 -12.64 -12.74 -13.65
CA ILE A 285 -13.44 -13.85 -14.13
C ILE A 285 -13.79 -14.75 -12.94
N PHE A 286 -15.04 -15.21 -12.91
CA PHE A 286 -15.60 -16.07 -11.87
C PHE A 286 -16.03 -17.38 -12.50
N ASP A 287 -15.47 -18.50 -12.04
CA ASP A 287 -15.90 -19.83 -12.50
C ASP A 287 -17.30 -20.17 -11.95
N THR A 288 -17.97 -21.15 -12.54
CA THR A 288 -19.36 -21.50 -12.18
C THR A 288 -19.50 -21.84 -10.71
N ASP A 289 -18.53 -22.57 -10.17
CA ASP A 289 -18.57 -23.02 -8.78
C ASP A 289 -18.42 -21.85 -7.80
N THR A 290 -17.54 -20.86 -8.08
CA THR A 290 -17.48 -19.65 -7.23
C THR A 290 -18.70 -18.76 -7.40
N GLN A 291 -19.35 -18.75 -8.58
CA GLN A 291 -20.61 -18.03 -8.76
C GLN A 291 -21.72 -18.58 -7.88
N GLU A 292 -21.86 -19.90 -7.77
CA GLU A 292 -22.84 -20.54 -6.88
C GLU A 292 -22.50 -20.30 -5.41
N ASP A 293 -21.23 -20.44 -5.01
CA ASP A 293 -20.81 -20.14 -3.63
C ASP A 293 -21.07 -18.65 -3.27
N ILE A 294 -20.85 -17.71 -4.21
CA ILE A 294 -21.16 -16.28 -4.01
C ILE A 294 -22.66 -16.05 -3.87
N LYS A 295 -23.48 -16.76 -4.66
CA LYS A 295 -24.94 -16.64 -4.58
C LYS A 295 -25.44 -17.05 -3.19
N GLU A 296 -24.96 -18.17 -2.65
CA GLU A 296 -25.29 -18.57 -1.27
C GLU A 296 -24.70 -17.60 -0.23
N LEU A 297 -23.45 -17.13 -0.42
CA LEU A 297 -22.84 -16.13 0.45
C LEU A 297 -23.70 -14.85 0.54
N LEU A 298 -24.17 -14.33 -0.60
CA LEU A 298 -25.02 -13.13 -0.67
C LEU A 298 -26.40 -13.35 -0.06
N LYS A 299 -26.96 -14.55 -0.20
CA LYS A 299 -28.25 -14.94 0.39
C LYS A 299 -28.21 -14.93 1.93
N ILE A 300 -27.12 -15.42 2.52
CA ILE A 300 -26.97 -15.51 3.99
C ILE A 300 -26.40 -14.20 4.57
N ARG A 301 -25.75 -13.37 3.75
CA ARG A 301 -25.16 -12.08 4.12
C ARG A 301 -26.02 -11.23 5.07
N PRO A 302 -27.35 -11.04 4.89
CA PRO A 302 -28.14 -10.19 5.79
C PRO A 302 -28.04 -10.53 7.28
N ASN A 303 -27.74 -11.79 7.62
CA ASN A 303 -27.60 -12.25 9.01
C ASN A 303 -26.34 -11.73 9.72
N PHE A 304 -25.35 -11.21 8.98
CA PHE A 304 -24.00 -10.92 9.48
C PHE A 304 -23.62 -9.43 9.47
N PHE A 305 -24.43 -8.57 8.86
CA PHE A 305 -24.08 -7.17 8.65
C PHE A 305 -25.19 -6.26 9.17
N GLY A 306 -25.15 -5.97 10.49
CA GLY A 306 -25.97 -4.91 11.08
C GLY A 306 -25.55 -3.50 10.63
N VAL A 307 -24.31 -3.34 10.16
CA VAL A 307 -23.79 -2.13 9.51
C VAL A 307 -23.55 -2.44 8.03
N ASN A 308 -24.06 -1.59 7.13
CA ASN A 308 -23.94 -1.82 5.69
C ASN A 308 -22.47 -1.80 5.22
N ASN A 309 -21.88 -3.00 5.04
CA ASN A 309 -20.57 -3.18 4.44
C ASN A 309 -20.75 -3.36 2.92
N PRO A 310 -20.23 -2.45 2.07
CA PRO A 310 -20.47 -2.51 0.63
C PRO A 310 -19.55 -3.50 -0.10
N TYR A 311 -18.54 -4.06 0.58
CA TYR A 311 -17.57 -4.96 -0.04
C TYR A 311 -18.13 -6.38 -0.17
N LEU A 312 -17.96 -6.99 -1.35
CA LEU A 312 -18.32 -8.40 -1.59
C LEU A 312 -17.63 -9.31 -0.56
N PHE A 313 -16.32 -9.10 -0.38
CA PHE A 313 -15.49 -9.77 0.64
C PHE A 313 -15.32 -8.89 1.87
N GLY A 314 -16.44 -8.57 2.55
CA GLY A 314 -16.49 -7.78 3.77
C GLY A 314 -16.48 -8.65 5.03
N LYS A 315 -15.82 -8.20 6.10
CA LYS A 315 -15.86 -8.91 7.39
C LYS A 315 -17.20 -8.72 8.10
N PRO A 316 -17.83 -9.78 8.63
CA PRO A 316 -19.02 -9.69 9.47
C PRO A 316 -18.89 -8.64 10.57
N ASN A 317 -19.96 -7.88 10.81
CA ASN A 317 -20.04 -6.84 11.85
C ASN A 317 -18.95 -5.74 11.79
N LEU A 318 -18.21 -5.62 10.68
CA LEU A 318 -17.18 -4.60 10.47
C LEU A 318 -17.40 -3.88 9.14
N THR A 319 -16.89 -2.66 9.02
CA THR A 319 -16.90 -1.89 7.75
C THR A 319 -15.67 -2.13 6.89
N THR A 320 -14.86 -3.14 7.22
CA THR A 320 -13.60 -3.45 6.53
C THR A 320 -13.76 -4.62 5.57
N THR A 321 -12.83 -4.70 4.62
CA THR A 321 -12.65 -5.87 3.75
C THR A 321 -11.94 -7.01 4.49
N ILE A 322 -11.90 -8.19 3.87
CA ILE A 322 -11.13 -9.40 4.26
C ILE A 322 -9.69 -9.05 4.71
#